data_AF-A0A3M7H136-F1
#
_entry.id   AF-A0A3M7H136-F1
#
_cell.length_a   1.000
_cell.length_b   1.000
_cell.length_c   1.000
_cell.angle_alpha   90.00
_cell.angle_beta   90.00
_cell.angle_gamma   90.00
#
_symmetry.space_group_name_H-M   'P 1'
#
loop_
_entity.id
_entity.type
_entity.pdbx_description
1 polymer ?
#
loop_
_entity_poly.entity_id
_entity_poly.type
_entity_poly.pdbx_seq_one_letter_code
_entity_poly.pdbx_strand_id
1 'polypeptide(L)'
;MGLFSRKSTKHQQQSNGNPSTNGDLNTPFAMKRANSNPAQNATIPAIPMPKAPDPNVDPVGYLRSIYAVRERSRLVLEKAKLNQLRHFTVDMSKFSDTANYVVAIIKRDFDDYSTIPPHGRWQHFDVGGRPRVDQLMATWPSSVDAQERTRRLMDLFLVSVLLDAGAGAKWQYKSKESGKMFKRSEGLAVASLEMFKTGLFSSNPDQPFQVDHGGLKKLTTEKMAKGLQVSPENPMDGLEGRTNLLIRLADALLNQEIFGPES
;
A
#
# COMPACT_ATOMS: atom_id res chain seq x y z
N MET A 1 -12.24 -5.13 -26.02
CA MET A 1 -13.07 -5.91 -25.06
C MET A 1 -12.13 -6.53 -24.05
N GLY A 2 -12.26 -6.19 -22.77
CA GLY A 2 -11.40 -6.72 -21.70
C GLY A 2 -12.02 -7.91 -20.98
N LEU A 3 -11.23 -8.58 -20.16
CA LEU A 3 -11.66 -9.70 -19.29
C LEU A 3 -12.89 -9.37 -18.44
N PHE A 4 -13.10 -8.09 -18.12
CA PHE A 4 -14.23 -7.59 -17.34
C PHE A 4 -15.09 -6.65 -18.16
N SER A 5 -16.42 -6.74 -18.00
CA SER A 5 -17.36 -5.76 -18.53
C SER A 5 -18.42 -5.41 -17.48
N ARG A 6 -18.84 -4.13 -17.42
CA ARG A 6 -19.91 -3.70 -16.50
C ARG A 6 -21.25 -4.23 -17.00
N LYS A 7 -22.07 -4.78 -16.11
CA LYS A 7 -23.48 -5.04 -16.44
C LYS A 7 -24.20 -3.70 -16.56
N SER A 8 -24.84 -3.42 -17.69
CA SER A 8 -25.64 -2.20 -17.81
C SER A 8 -26.88 -2.33 -16.91
N THR A 9 -26.98 -1.51 -15.87
CA THR A 9 -28.28 -1.15 -15.32
C THR A 9 -28.95 -0.28 -16.38
N LYS A 10 -30.03 -0.76 -17.02
CA LYS A 10 -30.82 0.06 -17.93
C LYS A 10 -31.46 1.22 -17.16
N HIS A 11 -30.73 2.33 -17.05
CA HIS A 11 -31.32 3.66 -17.13
C HIS A 11 -30.73 4.32 -18.37
N GLN A 12 -31.59 4.56 -19.35
CA GLN A 12 -31.26 5.33 -20.54
C GLN A 12 -30.93 6.76 -20.11
N GLN A 13 -29.67 7.15 -20.29
CA GLN A 13 -29.32 8.50 -20.68
C GLN A 13 -28.07 8.43 -21.55
N GLN A 14 -28.25 8.79 -22.82
CA GLN A 14 -27.18 8.95 -23.79
C GLN A 14 -26.25 10.07 -23.34
N SER A 15 -24.95 9.79 -23.28
CA SER A 15 -23.94 10.83 -23.46
C SER A 15 -22.75 10.26 -24.23
N ASN A 16 -22.49 10.87 -25.38
CA ASN A 16 -21.32 10.65 -26.21
C ASN A 16 -20.08 11.16 -25.47
N GLY A 17 -19.05 10.32 -25.34
CA GLY A 17 -17.73 10.71 -24.84
C GLY A 17 -16.67 9.78 -25.38
N ASN A 18 -15.79 10.31 -26.25
CA ASN A 18 -14.63 9.63 -26.80
C ASN A 18 -13.71 9.08 -25.70
N PRO A 19 -13.09 7.89 -25.86
CA PRO A 19 -12.02 7.47 -24.99
C PRO A 19 -10.71 8.14 -25.42
N SER A 20 -10.19 9.04 -24.59
CA SER A 20 -8.83 9.53 -24.69
C SER A 20 -7.86 8.45 -24.21
N THR A 21 -7.01 8.01 -25.12
CA THR A 21 -5.83 7.18 -24.88
C THR A 21 -4.64 8.06 -24.48
N ASN A 22 -3.80 7.49 -23.61
CA ASN A 22 -2.37 7.73 -23.39
C ASN A 22 -1.98 8.22 -21.99
N GLY A 23 -1.08 7.43 -21.41
CA GLY A 23 -0.27 7.76 -20.24
C GLY A 23 1.01 6.94 -20.37
N ASP A 24 1.85 7.31 -21.34
CA ASP A 24 3.21 6.79 -21.48
C ASP A 24 4.01 7.14 -20.23
N LEU A 25 4.58 6.12 -19.58
CA LEU A 25 5.55 6.28 -18.51
C LEU A 25 6.85 5.60 -18.95
N ASN A 26 7.59 6.28 -19.83
CA ASN A 26 9.01 6.02 -20.00
C ASN A 26 9.78 6.82 -18.95
N THR A 27 10.45 6.12 -18.03
CA THR A 27 11.53 6.71 -17.22
C THR A 27 12.71 5.73 -17.20
N PRO A 28 13.88 6.10 -17.73
CA PRO A 28 15.09 5.32 -17.61
C PRO A 28 15.89 5.83 -16.41
N PHE A 29 15.83 5.15 -15.26
CA PHE A 29 16.82 5.35 -14.19
C PHE A 29 17.13 4.01 -13.54
N ALA A 30 18.19 3.36 -14.03
CA ALA A 30 18.82 2.23 -13.39
C ALA A 30 19.78 2.74 -12.31
N MET A 31 19.42 2.58 -11.03
CA MET A 31 20.40 2.58 -9.95
C MET A 31 20.70 1.12 -9.57
N LYS A 32 21.97 0.73 -9.72
CA LYS A 32 22.51 -0.53 -9.20
C LYS A 32 22.34 -0.55 -7.68
N ARG A 33 21.36 -1.27 -7.16
CA ARG A 33 21.27 -1.64 -5.73
C ARG A 33 22.03 -2.93 -5.51
N ALA A 34 22.71 -3.01 -4.35
CA ALA A 34 23.55 -4.13 -3.97
C ALA A 34 22.78 -5.46 -4.04
N ASN A 35 23.39 -6.40 -4.75
CA ASN A 35 22.88 -7.69 -5.14
C ASN A 35 22.93 -8.63 -3.93
N SER A 36 21.80 -8.90 -3.28
CA SER A 36 21.59 -10.18 -2.61
C SER A 36 20.43 -10.85 -3.33
N ASN A 37 20.72 -11.97 -3.99
CA ASN A 37 19.78 -12.69 -4.82
C ASN A 37 19.27 -13.89 -4.01
N PRO A 38 18.19 -13.77 -3.21
CA PRO A 38 17.74 -14.86 -2.34
C PRO A 38 16.90 -15.88 -3.14
N ALA A 39 16.46 -15.49 -4.35
CA ALA A 39 15.48 -16.21 -5.14
C ALA A 39 16.06 -17.41 -5.91
N GLN A 40 17.36 -17.40 -6.24
CA GLN A 40 17.95 -18.46 -7.07
C GLN A 40 18.07 -19.81 -6.35
N ASN A 41 18.02 -19.84 -5.01
CA ASN A 41 18.07 -21.06 -4.19
C ASN A 41 16.84 -21.22 -3.28
N ALA A 42 15.76 -20.49 -3.52
CA ALA A 42 14.55 -20.58 -2.72
C ALA A 42 13.80 -21.89 -3.01
N THR A 43 14.25 -22.98 -2.39
CA THR A 43 13.44 -24.20 -2.28
C THR A 43 12.27 -23.85 -1.38
N ILE A 44 11.05 -23.76 -1.92
CA ILE A 44 9.84 -23.57 -1.09
C ILE A 44 9.79 -24.77 -0.16
N PRO A 45 10.01 -24.60 1.15
CA PRO A 45 10.00 -25.73 2.05
C PRO A 45 8.58 -26.31 2.03
N ALA A 46 8.46 -27.62 1.84
CA ALA A 46 7.18 -28.32 1.88
C ALA A 46 6.74 -28.44 3.34
N ILE A 47 6.35 -27.31 3.94
CA ILE A 47 5.82 -27.24 5.30
C ILE A 47 4.37 -27.74 5.24
N PRO A 48 4.02 -28.85 5.91
CA PRO A 48 2.64 -29.30 6.00
C PRO A 48 1.79 -28.19 6.62
N MET A 49 0.79 -27.71 5.89
CA MET A 49 -0.10 -26.69 6.44
C MET A 49 -0.96 -27.32 7.56
N PRO A 50 -1.13 -26.63 8.70
CA PRO A 50 -1.99 -27.11 9.78
C PRO A 50 -3.44 -27.26 9.28
N LYS A 51 -4.20 -28.21 9.83
CA LYS A 51 -5.60 -28.41 9.42
C LYS A 51 -6.42 -27.13 9.63
N ALA A 52 -7.40 -26.92 8.75
CA ALA A 52 -8.35 -25.82 8.89
C ALA A 52 -9.10 -25.93 10.24
N PRO A 53 -9.26 -24.83 11.00
CA PRO A 53 -10.13 -24.82 12.18
C PRO A 53 -11.57 -25.19 11.80
N ASP A 54 -12.27 -25.91 12.67
CA ASP A 54 -13.69 -26.23 12.48
C ASP A 54 -14.52 -24.94 12.67
N PRO A 55 -15.24 -24.45 11.64
CA PRO A 55 -16.03 -23.22 11.75
C PRO A 55 -17.17 -23.31 12.76
N ASN A 56 -17.63 -24.51 13.16
CA ASN A 56 -18.67 -24.67 14.17
C ASN A 56 -18.12 -24.56 15.60
N VAL A 57 -16.81 -24.77 15.77
CA VAL A 57 -16.14 -24.73 17.08
C VAL A 57 -15.36 -23.43 17.26
N ASP A 58 -14.62 -23.00 16.24
CA ASP A 58 -13.87 -21.74 16.22
C ASP A 58 -14.10 -20.99 14.90
N PRO A 59 -15.24 -20.29 14.77
CA PRO A 59 -15.55 -19.53 13.56
C PRO A 59 -14.55 -18.41 13.29
N VAL A 60 -14.00 -17.78 14.33
CA VAL A 60 -13.04 -16.67 14.19
C VAL A 60 -11.70 -17.19 13.70
N GLY A 61 -11.19 -18.28 14.28
CA GLY A 61 -9.97 -18.94 13.82
C GLY A 61 -10.10 -19.45 12.39
N TYR A 62 -11.24 -20.05 12.04
CA TYR A 62 -11.52 -20.44 10.65
C TYR A 62 -11.45 -19.24 9.71
N LEU A 63 -12.17 -18.15 9.99
CA LEU A 63 -12.20 -16.96 9.13
C LEU A 63 -10.83 -16.27 8.99
N ARG A 64 -9.93 -16.42 9.98
CA ARG A 64 -8.56 -15.92 9.94
C ARG A 64 -7.57 -16.86 9.24
N SER A 65 -8.01 -18.04 8.79
CA SER A 65 -7.17 -19.05 8.16
C SER A 65 -7.05 -18.88 6.63
N ILE A 66 -5.95 -19.37 6.06
CA ILE A 66 -5.75 -19.41 4.59
C ILE A 66 -6.76 -20.33 3.88
N TYR A 67 -7.30 -21.32 4.61
CA TYR A 67 -8.32 -22.24 4.11
C TYR A 67 -9.62 -21.50 3.83
N ALA A 68 -10.09 -20.68 4.79
CA ALA A 68 -11.26 -19.85 4.59
C ALA A 68 -11.07 -18.89 3.41
N VAL A 69 -9.90 -18.25 3.27
CA VAL A 69 -9.62 -17.39 2.12
C VAL A 69 -9.81 -18.16 0.80
N ARG A 70 -9.19 -19.33 0.65
CA ARG A 70 -9.30 -20.15 -0.57
C ARG A 70 -10.73 -20.61 -0.84
N GLU A 71 -11.41 -21.13 0.18
CA GLU A 71 -12.77 -21.63 0.06
C GLU A 71 -13.75 -20.51 -0.31
N ARG A 72 -13.71 -19.40 0.42
CA ARG A 72 -14.63 -18.27 0.22
C ARG A 72 -14.38 -17.55 -1.09
N SER A 73 -13.12 -17.38 -1.51
CA SER A 73 -12.80 -16.82 -2.83
C SER A 73 -13.26 -17.72 -3.97
N ARG A 74 -13.23 -19.05 -3.80
CA ARG A 74 -13.73 -20.00 -4.82
C ARG A 74 -15.21 -19.79 -5.10
N LEU A 75 -16.02 -19.50 -4.07
CA LEU A 75 -17.45 -19.19 -4.26
C LEU A 75 -17.68 -17.98 -5.18
N VAL A 76 -16.82 -16.96 -5.08
CA VAL A 76 -16.88 -15.78 -5.96
C VAL A 76 -16.48 -16.15 -7.39
N LEU A 77 -15.43 -16.96 -7.57
CA LEU A 77 -14.98 -17.43 -8.87
C LEU A 77 -16.05 -18.26 -9.59
N GLU A 78 -16.71 -19.19 -8.89
CA GLU A 78 -17.76 -20.02 -9.49
C GLU A 78 -18.97 -19.16 -9.90
N LYS A 79 -19.36 -18.17 -9.08
CA LYS A 79 -20.36 -17.18 -9.50
C LYS A 79 -19.92 -16.34 -10.70
N ALA A 80 -18.63 -16.01 -10.81
CA ALA A 80 -18.08 -15.28 -11.95
C ALA A 80 -18.22 -16.09 -13.24
N LYS A 81 -17.83 -17.38 -13.22
CA LYS A 81 -17.95 -18.30 -14.36
C LYS A 81 -19.39 -18.49 -14.83
N LEU A 82 -20.34 -18.52 -13.89
CA LEU A 82 -21.77 -18.65 -14.19
C LEU A 82 -22.46 -17.31 -14.52
N ASN A 83 -21.71 -16.21 -14.62
CA ASN A 83 -22.23 -14.85 -14.86
C ASN A 83 -23.25 -14.38 -13.79
N GLN A 84 -23.10 -14.85 -12.55
CA GLN A 84 -24.01 -14.55 -11.42
C GLN A 84 -23.52 -13.39 -10.54
N LEU A 85 -22.45 -12.70 -10.93
CA LEU A 85 -22.00 -11.49 -10.23
C LEU A 85 -22.94 -10.31 -10.46
N ARG A 86 -23.00 -9.39 -9.50
CA ARG A 86 -23.95 -8.27 -9.52
C ARG A 86 -23.55 -7.12 -10.46
N HIS A 87 -22.27 -6.76 -10.49
CA HIS A 87 -21.81 -5.50 -11.10
C HIS A 87 -21.08 -5.67 -12.43
N PHE A 88 -20.45 -6.81 -12.64
CA PHE A 88 -19.65 -7.08 -13.84
C PHE A 88 -19.77 -8.53 -14.28
N THR A 89 -19.44 -8.78 -15.54
CA THR A 89 -19.26 -10.12 -16.10
C THR A 89 -17.77 -10.41 -16.24
N VAL A 90 -17.39 -11.69 -16.26
CA VAL A 90 -16.03 -12.13 -16.54
C VAL A 90 -16.07 -13.00 -17.79
N ASP A 91 -15.38 -12.57 -18.83
CA ASP A 91 -15.24 -13.34 -20.07
C ASP A 91 -14.00 -14.23 -19.98
N MET A 92 -14.19 -15.46 -19.49
CA MET A 92 -13.09 -16.41 -19.32
C MET A 92 -12.41 -16.79 -20.66
N SER A 93 -13.06 -16.58 -21.81
CA SER A 93 -12.42 -16.81 -23.11
C SER A 93 -11.26 -15.85 -23.37
N LYS A 94 -11.24 -14.68 -22.69
CA LYS A 94 -10.19 -13.67 -22.78
C LYS A 94 -9.07 -13.82 -21.76
N PHE A 95 -9.13 -14.85 -20.90
CA PHE A 95 -8.15 -15.03 -19.84
C PHE A 95 -6.75 -15.29 -20.41
N SER A 96 -6.63 -16.16 -21.42
CA SER A 96 -5.34 -16.46 -22.07
C SER A 96 -4.76 -15.21 -22.76
N ASP A 97 -5.57 -14.48 -23.53
CA ASP A 97 -5.16 -13.23 -24.17
C ASP A 97 -4.66 -12.20 -23.15
N THR A 98 -5.37 -12.06 -22.02
CA THR A 98 -4.99 -11.14 -20.94
C THR A 98 -3.67 -11.56 -20.28
N ALA A 99 -3.48 -12.86 -20.02
CA ALA A 99 -2.24 -13.38 -19.45
C ALA A 99 -1.05 -13.14 -20.40
N ASN A 100 -1.23 -13.44 -21.69
CA ASN A 100 -0.21 -13.20 -22.71
C ASN A 100 0.15 -11.72 -22.83
N TYR A 101 -0.84 -10.83 -22.74
CA TYR A 101 -0.62 -9.39 -22.74
C TYR A 101 0.21 -8.92 -21.54
N VAL A 102 -0.12 -9.37 -20.33
CA VAL A 102 0.66 -9.03 -19.11
C VAL A 102 2.09 -9.55 -19.22
N VAL A 103 2.27 -10.80 -19.70
CA VAL A 103 3.61 -11.37 -19.93
C VAL A 103 4.40 -10.57 -20.97
N ALA A 104 3.74 -10.13 -22.05
CA ALA A 104 4.39 -9.32 -23.08
C ALA A 104 4.87 -7.96 -22.54
N ILE A 105 4.09 -7.31 -21.66
CA ILE A 105 4.52 -6.08 -20.98
C ILE A 105 5.74 -6.34 -20.10
N ILE A 106 5.70 -7.39 -19.27
CA ILE A 106 6.82 -7.73 -18.38
C ILE A 106 8.10 -7.97 -19.20
N LYS A 107 8.01 -8.74 -20.29
CA LYS A 107 9.15 -9.02 -21.19
C LYS A 107 9.67 -7.77 -21.91
N ARG A 108 8.77 -6.85 -22.30
CA ARG A 108 9.15 -5.60 -22.95
C ARG A 108 9.92 -4.68 -22.00
N ASP A 109 9.51 -4.62 -20.74
CA ASP A 109 10.06 -3.68 -19.75
C ASP A 109 11.28 -4.25 -19.00
N PHE A 110 11.43 -5.59 -18.97
CA PHE A 110 12.48 -6.27 -18.22
C PHE A 110 13.09 -7.44 -19.01
N ASP A 111 14.27 -7.22 -19.58
CA ASP A 111 15.10 -8.29 -20.18
C ASP A 111 15.71 -9.21 -19.11
N ASP A 112 15.95 -8.68 -17.91
CA ASP A 112 16.41 -9.41 -16.73
C ASP A 112 15.38 -9.30 -15.60
N TYR A 113 14.69 -10.39 -15.29
CA TYR A 113 13.64 -10.40 -14.25
C TYR A 113 14.16 -10.13 -12.83
N SER A 114 15.46 -10.28 -12.57
CA SER A 114 16.05 -9.91 -11.28
C SER A 114 16.05 -8.38 -11.05
N THR A 115 15.87 -7.60 -12.12
CA THR A 115 15.77 -6.14 -12.05
C THR A 115 14.35 -5.63 -11.79
N ILE A 116 13.34 -6.52 -11.79
CA ILE A 116 11.97 -6.15 -11.45
C ILE A 116 11.96 -5.65 -10.00
N PRO A 117 11.62 -4.37 -9.76
CA PRO A 117 11.64 -3.83 -8.41
C PRO A 117 10.60 -4.56 -7.55
N PRO A 118 10.94 -4.94 -6.31
CA PRO A 118 10.00 -5.59 -5.41
C PRO A 118 8.81 -4.66 -5.18
N HIS A 119 7.58 -5.13 -5.35
CA HIS A 119 6.42 -4.28 -5.09
C HIS A 119 6.34 -3.96 -3.59
N GLY A 120 6.26 -2.68 -3.25
CA GLY A 120 6.11 -2.27 -1.87
C GLY A 120 5.90 -0.77 -1.70
N ARG A 121 5.85 -0.35 -0.44
CA ARG A 121 5.69 1.07 -0.08
C ARG A 121 6.82 1.94 -0.63
N TRP A 122 8.01 1.37 -0.80
CA TRP A 122 9.19 2.10 -1.29
C TRP A 122 8.91 2.77 -2.63
N GLN A 123 8.35 2.03 -3.59
CA GLN A 123 8.04 2.54 -4.92
C GLN A 123 6.93 3.59 -4.90
N HIS A 124 6.00 3.52 -3.94
CA HIS A 124 5.00 4.57 -3.77
C HIS A 124 5.63 5.89 -3.29
N PHE A 125 6.68 5.87 -2.46
CA PHE A 125 7.41 7.10 -2.12
C PHE A 125 8.11 7.71 -3.34
N ASP A 126 8.50 6.87 -4.30
CA ASP A 126 9.22 7.29 -5.49
C ASP A 126 8.30 7.82 -6.62
N VAL A 127 7.00 7.95 -6.34
CA VAL A 127 6.00 8.42 -7.31
C VAL A 127 6.38 9.77 -7.95
N GLY A 128 6.23 9.84 -9.27
CA GLY A 128 6.63 11.02 -10.05
C GLY A 128 8.13 11.14 -10.27
N GLY A 129 8.87 10.03 -10.14
CA GLY A 129 10.29 9.92 -10.50
C GLY A 129 11.22 10.59 -9.50
N ARG A 130 10.83 10.68 -8.22
CA ARG A 130 11.62 11.34 -7.18
C ARG A 130 12.02 10.35 -6.10
N PRO A 131 13.31 10.08 -5.87
CA PRO A 131 13.77 9.08 -4.90
C PRO A 131 13.66 9.63 -3.46
N ARG A 132 12.43 9.76 -2.95
CA ARG A 132 12.15 10.56 -1.73
C ARG A 132 12.75 9.95 -0.46
N VAL A 133 12.83 8.62 -0.39
CA VAL A 133 13.47 7.94 0.74
C VAL A 133 14.97 8.22 0.73
N ASP A 134 15.61 8.16 -0.43
CA ASP A 134 17.04 8.47 -0.57
C ASP A 134 17.32 9.94 -0.24
N GLN A 135 16.44 10.85 -0.68
CA GLN A 135 16.50 12.27 -0.32
C GLN A 135 16.35 12.49 1.19
N LEU A 136 15.45 11.77 1.87
CA LEU A 136 15.31 11.83 3.32
C LEU A 136 16.57 11.33 4.02
N MET A 137 17.12 10.18 3.61
CA MET A 137 18.33 9.60 4.18
C MET A 137 19.55 10.53 4.02
N ALA A 138 19.60 11.28 2.93
CA ALA A 138 20.64 12.28 2.68
C ALA A 138 20.56 13.49 3.62
N THR A 139 19.41 13.77 4.25
CA THR A 139 19.29 14.85 5.24
C THR A 139 19.83 14.49 6.62
N TRP A 140 20.05 13.21 6.90
CA TRP A 140 20.53 12.76 8.21
C TRP A 140 22.06 12.92 8.31
N PRO A 141 22.58 13.46 9.41
CA PRO A 141 24.01 13.68 9.57
C PRO A 141 24.77 12.35 9.58
N SER A 142 26.07 12.42 9.29
CA SER A 142 26.97 11.26 9.30
C SER A 142 27.11 10.62 10.67
N SER A 143 26.76 11.34 11.75
CA SER A 143 26.70 10.81 13.11
C SER A 143 25.56 9.82 13.34
N VAL A 144 24.54 9.79 12.47
CA VAL A 144 23.49 8.77 12.52
C VAL A 144 24.02 7.50 11.87
N ASP A 145 24.27 6.48 12.69
CA ASP A 145 24.79 5.19 12.24
C ASP A 145 23.79 4.42 11.37
N ALA A 146 24.26 3.32 10.78
CA ALA A 146 23.43 2.50 9.90
C ALA A 146 22.21 1.88 10.62
N GLN A 147 22.34 1.52 11.89
CA GLN A 147 21.28 0.85 12.64
C GLN A 147 20.14 1.81 12.96
N GLU A 148 20.46 3.04 13.36
CA GLU A 148 19.48 4.10 13.58
C GLU A 148 18.84 4.54 12.26
N ARG A 149 19.60 4.65 11.18
CA ARG A 149 19.03 4.88 9.83
C ARG A 149 18.01 3.81 9.46
N THR A 150 18.29 2.54 9.76
CA THR A 150 17.36 1.43 9.54
C THR A 150 16.11 1.57 10.42
N ARG A 151 16.23 1.92 11.69
CA ARG A 151 15.08 2.15 12.60
C ARG A 151 14.15 3.25 12.07
N ARG A 152 14.70 4.40 11.71
CA ARG A 152 13.92 5.52 11.12
C ARG A 152 13.18 5.13 9.85
N LEU A 153 13.79 4.28 9.01
CA LEU A 153 13.12 3.75 7.82
C LEU A 153 12.01 2.78 8.19
N MET A 154 12.23 1.88 9.15
CA MET A 154 11.18 0.97 9.62
C MET A 154 9.97 1.75 10.14
N ASP A 155 10.21 2.79 10.93
CA ASP A 155 9.17 3.67 11.47
C ASP A 155 8.37 4.36 10.36
N LEU A 156 9.06 4.99 9.40
CA LEU A 156 8.42 5.61 8.23
C LEU A 156 7.55 4.60 7.47
N PHE A 157 8.09 3.41 7.20
CA PHE A 157 7.38 2.39 6.43
C PHE A 157 6.18 1.84 7.20
N LEU A 158 6.32 1.61 8.51
CA LEU A 158 5.26 1.11 9.38
C LEU A 158 4.05 2.03 9.35
N VAL A 159 4.23 3.33 9.68
CA VAL A 159 3.10 4.27 9.69
C VAL A 159 2.52 4.48 8.29
N SER A 160 3.36 4.49 7.26
CA SER A 160 2.89 4.65 5.89
C SER A 160 2.04 3.48 5.41
N VAL A 161 2.42 2.25 5.78
CA VAL A 161 1.63 1.04 5.47
C VAL A 161 0.32 1.02 6.25
N LEU A 162 0.32 1.36 7.54
CA LEU A 162 -0.90 1.40 8.35
C LEU A 162 -1.91 2.44 7.85
N LEU A 163 -1.43 3.53 7.25
CA LEU A 163 -2.28 4.56 6.64
C LEU A 163 -2.83 4.18 5.26
N ASP A 164 -2.27 3.14 4.62
CA ASP A 164 -2.63 2.72 3.25
C ASP A 164 -3.88 1.86 3.19
N ALA A 165 -4.98 2.46 3.61
CA ALA A 165 -6.32 1.99 3.32
C ALA A 165 -6.93 2.79 2.16
N GLY A 166 -8.05 2.33 1.59
CA GLY A 166 -8.78 3.07 0.57
C GLY A 166 -9.16 4.48 1.07
N ALA A 167 -8.70 5.52 0.38
CA ALA A 167 -8.94 6.93 0.74
C ALA A 167 -10.20 7.54 0.07
N GLY A 168 -11.03 6.71 -0.54
CA GLY A 168 -12.15 7.15 -1.37
C GLY A 168 -11.72 7.63 -2.75
N ALA A 169 -12.71 7.93 -3.60
CA ALA A 169 -12.47 8.32 -5.00
C ALA A 169 -12.14 9.82 -5.17
N LYS A 170 -12.50 10.65 -4.18
CA LYS A 170 -12.37 12.12 -4.25
C LYS A 170 -11.06 12.63 -3.69
N TRP A 171 -10.56 12.01 -2.61
CA TRP A 171 -9.38 12.49 -1.93
C TRP A 171 -8.15 12.58 -2.84
N GLN A 172 -7.41 13.68 -2.69
CA GLN A 172 -6.15 13.93 -3.36
C GLN A 172 -5.18 14.69 -2.45
N TYR A 173 -3.88 14.41 -2.59
CA TYR A 173 -2.82 15.04 -1.83
C TYR A 173 -2.00 15.97 -2.70
N LYS A 174 -1.87 17.24 -2.29
CA LYS A 174 -0.94 18.17 -2.92
C LYS A 174 0.41 18.12 -2.22
N SER A 175 1.44 17.59 -2.88
CA SER A 175 2.78 17.55 -2.30
C SER A 175 3.30 18.96 -2.02
N LYS A 176 3.77 19.22 -0.80
CA LYS A 176 4.35 20.53 -0.45
C LYS A 176 5.65 20.81 -1.22
N GLU A 177 6.42 19.77 -1.50
CA GLU A 177 7.73 19.90 -2.16
C GLU A 177 7.61 20.15 -3.67
N SER A 178 6.66 19.49 -4.33
CA SER A 178 6.54 19.53 -5.81
C SER A 178 5.31 20.25 -6.33
N GLY A 179 4.34 20.57 -5.48
CA GLY A 179 3.04 21.13 -5.87
C GLY A 179 2.14 20.18 -6.66
N LYS A 180 2.62 18.98 -7.03
CA LYS A 180 1.88 17.97 -7.79
C LYS A 180 0.78 17.33 -6.95
N MET A 181 -0.30 16.95 -7.62
CA MET A 181 -1.42 16.22 -7.04
C MET A 181 -1.21 14.71 -7.18
N PHE A 182 -1.32 13.99 -6.08
CA PHE A 182 -1.29 12.53 -6.02
C PHE A 182 -2.60 12.01 -5.42
N LYS A 183 -2.97 10.77 -5.73
CA LYS A 183 -4.22 10.14 -5.25
C LYS A 183 -3.91 8.74 -4.75
N ARG A 184 -4.86 8.10 -4.07
CA ARG A 184 -4.76 6.69 -3.63
C ARG A 184 -3.47 6.44 -2.83
N SER A 185 -2.89 5.24 -2.97
CA SER A 185 -1.72 4.78 -2.24
C SER A 185 -0.48 5.64 -2.44
N GLU A 186 -0.30 6.21 -3.63
CA GLU A 186 0.79 7.14 -3.93
C GLU A 186 0.62 8.46 -3.18
N GLY A 187 -0.60 9.01 -3.15
CA GLY A 187 -0.90 10.20 -2.36
C GLY A 187 -0.69 9.97 -0.87
N LEU A 188 -1.11 8.81 -0.35
CA LEU A 188 -0.91 8.43 1.05
C LEU A 188 0.58 8.23 1.39
N ALA A 189 1.39 7.69 0.46
CA ALA A 189 2.83 7.59 0.64
C ALA A 189 3.47 8.98 0.77
N VAL A 190 3.16 9.91 -0.14
CA VAL A 190 3.70 11.28 -0.05
C VAL A 190 3.22 11.98 1.23
N ALA A 191 1.93 11.85 1.58
CA ALA A 191 1.37 12.46 2.79
C ALA A 191 2.02 11.94 4.07
N SER A 192 2.15 10.61 4.20
CA SER A 192 2.77 9.98 5.38
C SER A 192 4.24 10.35 5.52
N LEU A 193 4.99 10.41 4.42
CA LEU A 193 6.37 10.90 4.43
C LEU A 193 6.46 12.36 4.87
N GLU A 194 5.61 13.24 4.32
CA GLU A 194 5.63 14.66 4.69
C GLU A 194 5.21 14.87 6.16
N MET A 195 4.26 14.08 6.68
CA MET A 195 3.92 14.09 8.12
C MET A 195 5.07 13.58 8.99
N PHE A 196 5.72 12.48 8.58
CA PHE A 196 6.89 11.93 9.27
C PHE A 196 8.04 12.94 9.34
N LYS A 197 8.34 13.63 8.23
CA LYS A 197 9.35 14.70 8.20
C LYS A 197 9.07 15.87 9.15
N THR A 198 7.81 16.09 9.52
CA THR A 198 7.43 17.13 10.50
C THR A 198 7.46 16.66 11.95
N GLY A 199 7.83 15.41 12.22
CA GLY A 199 7.80 14.85 13.57
C GLY A 199 6.41 14.58 14.11
N LEU A 200 5.39 14.48 13.24
CA LEU A 200 3.99 14.31 13.68
C LEU A 200 3.78 13.07 14.57
N PHE A 201 4.58 12.03 14.34
CA PHE A 201 4.49 10.74 15.04
C PHE A 201 5.49 10.59 16.17
N SER A 202 6.31 11.61 16.46
CA SER A 202 7.33 11.61 17.49
C SER A 202 6.90 12.41 18.70
N SER A 203 7.20 11.93 19.91
CA SER A 203 7.06 12.69 21.14
C SER A 203 8.22 13.65 21.42
N ASN A 204 9.37 13.44 20.78
CA ASN A 204 10.62 14.17 21.00
C ASN A 204 10.93 15.12 19.82
N PRO A 205 10.88 16.45 20.02
CA PRO A 205 11.23 17.42 18.98
C PRO A 205 12.65 17.29 18.41
N ASP A 206 13.61 16.78 19.21
CA ASP A 206 15.00 16.58 18.79
C ASP A 206 15.18 15.28 17.97
N GLN A 207 14.17 14.40 17.97
CA GLN A 207 14.13 13.17 17.18
C GLN A 207 12.86 13.13 16.31
N PRO A 208 12.77 13.97 15.27
CA PRO A 208 11.55 14.07 14.45
C PRO A 208 11.33 12.86 13.54
N PHE A 209 12.33 12.01 13.35
CA PHE A 209 12.27 10.85 12.44
C PHE A 209 12.05 9.53 13.19
N GLN A 210 11.33 9.55 14.30
CA GLN A 210 10.93 8.35 15.04
C GLN A 210 9.41 8.24 15.12
N VAL A 211 8.91 7.03 15.35
CA VAL A 211 7.51 6.75 15.66
C VAL A 211 7.48 6.07 17.03
N ASP A 212 7.05 6.81 18.05
CA ASP A 212 7.05 6.32 19.44
C ASP A 212 5.64 6.30 20.02
N HIS A 213 5.47 5.55 21.12
CA HIS A 213 4.19 5.48 21.82
C HIS A 213 3.66 6.90 22.18
N GLY A 214 4.54 7.80 22.63
CA GLY A 214 4.15 9.13 23.11
C GLY A 214 3.61 10.04 22.01
N GLY A 215 4.20 9.99 20.82
CA GLY A 215 3.81 10.77 19.66
C GLY A 215 2.51 10.24 19.06
N LEU A 216 2.40 8.92 18.91
CA LEU A 216 1.20 8.27 18.41
C LEU A 216 -0.01 8.48 19.34
N LYS A 217 0.17 8.44 20.66
CA LYS A 217 -0.91 8.67 21.63
C LYS A 217 -1.46 10.11 21.61
N LYS A 218 -0.65 11.08 21.16
CA LYS A 218 -1.03 12.49 21.03
C LYS A 218 -1.70 12.82 19.68
N LEU A 219 -1.87 11.85 18.79
CA LEU A 219 -2.58 12.05 17.54
C LEU A 219 -4.06 12.33 17.81
N THR A 220 -4.64 13.17 16.97
CA THR A 220 -6.07 13.44 16.93
C THR A 220 -6.53 13.42 15.49
N THR A 221 -7.84 13.25 15.28
CA THR A 221 -8.43 13.24 13.94
C THR A 221 -8.15 14.56 13.21
N GLU A 222 -8.10 15.69 13.93
CA GLU A 222 -7.82 17.01 13.38
C GLU A 222 -6.36 17.15 12.93
N LYS A 223 -5.40 16.63 13.71
CA LYS A 223 -3.98 16.60 13.33
C LYS A 223 -3.79 15.74 12.08
N MET A 224 -4.43 14.58 12.05
CA MET A 224 -4.38 13.67 10.89
C MET A 224 -5.08 14.29 9.68
N ALA A 225 -6.23 14.94 9.84
CA ALA A 225 -6.93 15.66 8.78
C ALA A 225 -6.03 16.72 8.15
N LYS A 226 -5.36 17.54 8.98
CA LYS A 226 -4.43 18.57 8.52
C LYS A 226 -3.26 17.96 7.74
N GLY A 227 -2.65 16.90 8.27
CA GLY A 227 -1.53 16.21 7.62
C GLY A 227 -1.91 15.53 6.30
N LEU A 228 -3.12 14.98 6.22
CA LEU A 228 -3.70 14.33 5.04
C LEU A 228 -4.46 15.31 4.12
N GLN A 229 -4.50 16.61 4.44
CA GLN A 229 -5.22 17.65 3.70
C GLN A 229 -6.72 17.36 3.53
N VAL A 230 -7.36 16.73 4.53
CA VAL A 230 -8.79 16.42 4.51
C VAL A 230 -9.59 17.68 4.81
N SER A 231 -10.58 17.97 3.96
CA SER A 231 -11.55 19.06 4.13
C SER A 231 -12.90 18.64 3.54
N PRO A 232 -13.98 19.44 3.70
CA PRO A 232 -15.26 19.16 3.04
C PRO A 232 -15.15 19.04 1.50
N GLU A 233 -14.23 19.79 0.89
CA GLU A 233 -13.94 19.80 -0.54
C GLU A 233 -12.97 18.68 -0.96
N ASN A 234 -12.21 18.14 -0.01
CA ASN A 234 -11.27 17.03 -0.20
C ASN A 234 -11.51 15.90 0.82
N PRO A 235 -12.69 15.26 0.81
CA PRO A 235 -13.06 14.29 1.83
C PRO A 235 -12.29 12.98 1.65
N MET A 236 -11.95 12.33 2.76
CA MET A 236 -11.31 11.02 2.82
C MET A 236 -12.17 10.01 3.58
N ASP A 237 -12.38 8.84 2.99
CA ASP A 237 -13.04 7.73 3.68
C ASP A 237 -12.12 7.13 4.75
N GLY A 238 -12.63 6.90 5.96
CA GLY A 238 -11.91 6.16 7.02
C GLY A 238 -10.81 6.95 7.75
N LEU A 239 -10.88 8.28 7.80
CA LEU A 239 -9.92 9.12 8.53
C LEU A 239 -9.86 8.75 10.03
N GLU A 240 -11.01 8.61 10.68
CA GLU A 240 -11.10 8.26 12.10
C GLU A 240 -10.50 6.87 12.36
N GLY A 241 -10.83 5.89 11.51
CA GLY A 241 -10.28 4.53 11.62
C GLY A 241 -8.76 4.49 11.53
N ARG A 242 -8.16 5.27 10.62
CA ARG A 242 -6.69 5.40 10.51
C ARG A 242 -6.07 6.04 11.75
N THR A 243 -6.70 7.09 12.25
CA THR A 243 -6.23 7.80 13.46
C THR A 243 -6.25 6.84 14.66
N ASN A 244 -7.38 6.16 14.88
CA ASN A 244 -7.53 5.19 15.96
C ASN A 244 -6.61 3.98 15.81
N LEU A 245 -6.30 3.54 14.59
CA LEU A 245 -5.32 2.49 14.35
C LEU A 245 -3.94 2.88 14.86
N LEU A 246 -3.48 4.10 14.56
CA LEU A 246 -2.19 4.60 15.04
C LEU A 246 -2.19 4.83 16.56
N ILE A 247 -3.29 5.32 17.14
CA ILE A 247 -3.42 5.46 18.60
C ILE A 247 -3.36 4.09 19.29
N ARG A 248 -3.96 3.05 18.70
CA ARG A 248 -3.89 1.68 19.21
C ARG A 248 -2.50 1.06 19.04
N LEU A 249 -1.78 1.43 17.99
CA LEU A 249 -0.37 1.06 17.85
C LEU A 249 0.44 1.63 19.03
N ALA A 250 0.16 2.86 19.48
CA ALA A 250 0.81 3.43 20.66
C ALA A 250 0.70 2.51 21.89
N ASP A 251 -0.49 1.93 22.11
CA ASP A 251 -0.71 1.00 23.22
C ASP A 251 0.02 -0.34 23.02
N ALA A 252 0.14 -0.80 21.77
CA ALA A 252 0.88 -2.02 21.45
C ALA A 252 2.39 -1.87 21.66
N LEU A 253 2.95 -0.69 21.36
CA LEU A 253 4.38 -0.39 21.55
C LEU A 253 4.82 -0.48 23.02
N LEU A 254 3.89 -0.34 23.98
CA LEU A 254 4.19 -0.54 25.41
C LEU A 254 4.58 -2.00 25.76
N ASN A 255 4.36 -2.96 24.86
CA ASN A 255 4.83 -4.33 25.07
C ASN A 255 6.34 -4.45 24.81
N GLN A 256 7.12 -4.21 25.87
CA GLN A 256 8.57 -4.22 25.82
C GLN A 256 9.17 -5.60 25.50
N GLU A 257 8.45 -6.70 25.71
CA GLU A 257 8.95 -8.04 25.34
C GLU A 257 9.05 -8.19 23.81
N ILE A 258 8.17 -7.51 23.08
CA ILE A 258 8.11 -7.58 21.61
C ILE A 258 8.91 -6.44 20.98
N PHE A 259 8.74 -5.22 21.50
CA PHE A 259 9.25 -4.00 20.85
C PHE A 259 10.52 -3.45 21.52
N GLY A 260 10.84 -3.89 22.73
CA GLY A 260 11.97 -3.40 23.50
C GLY A 260 11.65 -2.14 24.33
N PRO A 261 12.60 -1.68 25.16
CA PRO A 261 12.37 -0.62 26.14
C PRO A 261 12.30 0.79 25.53
N GLU A 262 12.75 0.98 24.28
CA GLU A 262 12.83 2.28 23.59
C GLU A 262 11.63 2.58 22.68
N SER A 263 10.51 1.86 22.86
CA SER A 263 9.30 1.87 21.99
C SER A 263 8.26 2.93 22.34
#